data_AF-W4VN20-F1
#
_entry.id   AF-W4VN20-F1
#
_cell.length_a   1.000
_cell.length_b   1.000
_cell.length_c   1.000
_cell.angle_alpha   90.00
_cell.angle_beta   90.00
_cell.angle_gamma   90.00
#
_symmetry.space_group_name_H-M   'P 1'
#
loop_
_entity.id
_entity.type
_entity.pdbx_description
1 polymer ?
#
loop_
_entity_poly.entity_id
_entity_poly.type
_entity_poly.pdbx_seq_one_letter_code
_entity_poly.pdbx_strand_id
1 'polypeptide(L)' 'MPKSTLIMLVSALADRDFILEAYHKAVEERYRFFSFGDAMLII' A
#
# COMPACT_ATOMS: atom_id res chain seq x y z
N MET A 1 -6.25 1.19 -6.65
CA MET A 1 -6.19 2.26 -7.67
C MET A 1 -5.14 3.29 -7.24
N PRO A 2 -4.15 3.64 -8.06
CA PRO A 2 -2.99 4.48 -7.67
C PRO A 2 -3.28 5.98 -7.42
N LYS A 3 -4.53 6.34 -7.09
CA LYS A 3 -4.97 7.72 -6.81
C LYS A 3 -6.07 7.78 -5.74
N SER A 4 -6.20 6.76 -4.89
CA SER A 4 -7.13 6.83 -3.77
C SER A 4 -6.56 7.73 -2.67
N THR A 5 -7.45 8.45 -1.98
CA THR A 5 -7.11 9.24 -0.79
C THR A 5 -6.36 8.42 0.26
N LEU A 6 -6.64 7.12 0.34
CA LEU A 6 -5.90 6.15 1.17
C LEU A 6 -4.41 6.06 0.83
N ILE A 7 -4.04 5.99 -0.45
CA ILE A 7 -2.61 5.98 -0.84
C ILE A 7 -1.95 7.30 -0.49
N MET A 8 -2.66 8.42 -0.67
CA MET A 8 -2.16 9.76 -0.33
C MET A 8 -1.95 9.93 1.19
N LEU A 9 -2.85 9.39 2.02
CA LEU A 9 -2.72 9.37 3.47
C LEU A 9 -1.52 8.50 3.92
N VAL A 10 -1.38 7.30 3.36
CA VAL A 10 -0.25 6.41 3.68
C VAL A 10 1.09 7.03 3.24
N SER A 11 1.11 7.74 2.12
CA SER A 11 2.31 8.47 1.63
C SER A 11 2.65 9.72 2.46
N ALA A 12 1.75 10.19 3.31
CA ALA A 12 2.03 11.27 4.27
C ALA A 12 2.59 10.72 5.60
N LEU A 13 2.33 9.44 5.91
CA LEU A 13 2.80 8.75 7.11
C LEU A 13 4.16 8.08 6.89
N ALA A 14 4.45 7.63 5.67
CA ALA A 14 5.67 6.94 5.28
C ALA A 14 6.17 7.43 3.91
N ASP A 15 7.45 7.21 3.63
CA ASP A 15 8.05 7.62 2.36
C ASP A 15 7.28 6.99 1.18
N ARG A 16 6.93 7.83 0.20
CA ARG A 16 6.11 7.44 -0.94
C ARG A 16 6.76 6.32 -1.76
N ASP A 17 8.08 6.39 -1.94
CA ASP A 17 8.79 5.44 -2.80
C ASP A 17 8.88 4.08 -2.11
N PHE A 18 9.05 4.07 -0.79
CA PHE A 18 8.97 2.85 0.03
C PHE A 18 7.59 2.18 -0.05
N ILE A 19 6.51 2.96 0.05
CA ILE A 19 5.14 2.44 -0.04
C ILE A 19 4.84 1.88 -1.43
N LEU A 20 5.33 2.54 -2.49
CA LEU A 20 5.17 2.05 -3.86
C LEU A 20 5.91 0.74 -4.08
N GLU A 21 7.14 0.62 -3.60
CA GLU A 21 7.91 -0.63 -3.68
C GLU A 21 7.21 -1.77 -2.92
N ALA A 22 6.76 -1.52 -1.69
CA ALA A 22 6.00 -2.50 -0.90
C ALA A 22 4.69 -2.91 -1.59
N TYR A 23 3.99 -1.96 -2.22
CA TYR A 23 2.79 -2.25 -3.00
C TYR A 23 3.09 -3.14 -4.21
N HIS A 24 4.16 -2.85 -4.95
CA HIS A 24 4.59 -3.67 -6.08
C HIS A 24 4.89 -5.10 -5.66
N LYS A 25 5.61 -5.27 -4.54
CA LYS A 25 5.90 -6.59 -3.98
C LYS A 25 4.65 -7.35 -3.54
N ALA A 26 3.72 -6.65 -2.88
CA ALA A 26 2.44 -7.24 -2.48
C ALA A 26 1.60 -7.69 -3.69
N VAL A 27 1.68 -6.99 -4.83
CA VAL A 27 1.04 -7.41 -6.09
C VAL A 27 1.70 -8.66 -6.66
N GLU A 28 3.03 -8.71 -6.68
CA GLU A 28 3.80 -9.88 -7.14
C GLU A 28 3.48 -11.13 -6.31
N GLU A 29 3.40 -10.97 -4.99
CA GLU A 29 3.05 -12.04 -4.04
C GLU A 29 1.52 -12.30 -3.96
N ARG A 30 0.72 -11.63 -4.81
CA ARG A 30 -0.74 -11.80 -4.92
C ARG A 30 -1.52 -11.59 -3.62
N TYR A 31 -1.12 -10.60 -2.83
CA TYR A 31 -1.89 -10.16 -1.67
C TYR A 31 -3.27 -9.68 -2.11
N ARG A 32 -4.26 -9.90 -1.26
CA ARG A 32 -5.62 -9.41 -1.47
C ARG A 32 -5.66 -7.97 -1.02
N PHE A 33 -6.09 -7.07 -1.88
CA PHE A 33 -6.29 -5.67 -1.54
C PHE A 33 -7.78 -5.40 -1.24
N PHE A 34 -8.11 -4.15 -0.88
CA PHE A 34 -9.47 -3.67 -0.54
C PHE A 34 -9.98 -4.09 0.85
N SER A 35 -11.26 -3.79 1.12
CA SER A 35 -11.92 -3.82 2.44
C SER A 35 -11.82 -5.14 3.20
N PHE A 36 -11.62 -6.27 2.52
CA PHE A 36 -11.48 -7.60 3.11
C PHE A 36 -10.17 -8.29 2.71
N GLY A 37 -9.21 -7.48 2.27
CA GLY A 37 -7.89 -7.92 1.90
C GLY A 37 -6.96 -8.13 3.09
N ASP A 38 -5.70 -8.32 2.78
CA ASP A 38 -4.61 -8.42 3.72
C ASP A 38 -4.18 -7.02 4.19
N ALA A 39 -3.49 -6.94 5.33
CA ALA A 39 -3.11 -5.68 5.97
C ALA A 39 -1.61 -5.39 5.88
N MET A 40 -1.25 -4.11 5.89
CA MET A 40 0.13 -3.63 5.98
C MET A 40 0.31 -2.93 7.33
N LEU A 41 1.36 -3.31 8.07
CA LEU A 41 1.78 -2.67 9.31
C LEU A 41 3.03 -1.83 9.04
N ILE A 42 3.00 -0.55 9.42
CA ILE A 42 4.11 0.39 9.29
C ILE A 42 4.56 0.75 10.72
N ILE A 43 5.85 0.56 11.03
CA ILE A 43 6.47 0.80 12.35
C ILE A 43 7.70 1.70 12.25
#